data_AF-A0A7J7NT12-F1
#
_entry.id   AF-A0A7J7NT12-F1
#
_cell.length_a   1.000
_cell.length_b   1.000
_cell.length_c   1.000
_cell.angle_alpha   90.00
_cell.angle_beta   90.00
_cell.angle_gamma   90.00
#
_symmetry.space_group_name_H-M   'P 1'
#
loop_
_entity.id
_entity.type
_entity.pdbx_description
1 polymer ?
#
loop_
_entity_poly.entity_id
_entity_poly.type
_entity_poly.pdbx_seq_one_letter_code
_entity_poly.pdbx_strand_id
1 'polypeptide(L)'
;MRTINRLCDNSKNIVFIVSGRGRDNLSKWFSLCGEIRIAAEHGYYMRWSYDKEWEICGQNFDFGWIQMAEPVMKLYIEATYDSSIETKESSLVWHHQDANPGFGSCPAKEMFDHLESVLANKVVAVKRGQFIIEVKSQGVSKGIVADEVLTSIANDGRKVDFVLCIGDGRLDEEMFEIIENTMSRIASLQCNNFCLHSWTKTK
;
A
#
# COMPACT_ATOMS: atom_id res chain seq x y z
N MET A 1 -4.63 13.12 14.89
CA MET A 1 -5.62 12.19 15.50
C MET A 1 -7.01 12.79 15.67
N ARG A 2 -7.19 13.99 16.26
CA ARG A 2 -8.54 14.60 16.45
C ARG A 2 -9.44 14.60 15.21
N THR A 3 -8.91 14.95 14.03
CA THR A 3 -9.71 15.00 12.80
C THR A 3 -10.20 13.62 12.37
N ILE A 4 -9.32 12.60 12.44
CA ILE A 4 -9.65 11.22 12.07
C ILE A 4 -10.72 10.66 13.01
N ASN A 5 -10.59 10.87 14.32
CA ASN A 5 -11.61 10.46 15.28
C ASN A 5 -12.97 11.10 14.96
N ARG A 6 -13.02 12.40 14.69
CA ARG A 6 -14.27 13.07 14.29
C ARG A 6 -14.88 12.51 13.01
N LEU A 7 -14.07 12.04 12.07
CA LEU A 7 -14.56 11.38 10.86
C LEU A 7 -15.12 9.99 11.18
N CYS A 8 -14.44 9.23 12.04
CA CYS A 8 -14.87 7.90 12.49
C CYS A 8 -16.13 7.94 13.38
N ASP A 9 -16.31 8.97 14.20
CA ASP A 9 -17.45 9.11 15.12
C ASP A 9 -18.80 9.30 14.38
N ASN A 10 -18.76 9.63 13.08
CA ASN A 10 -19.96 9.75 12.26
C ASN A 10 -20.30 8.39 11.62
N SER A 11 -21.44 7.81 11.97
CA SER A 11 -21.91 6.51 11.47
C SER A 11 -22.16 6.46 9.95
N LYS A 12 -22.26 7.60 9.28
CA LYS A 12 -22.36 7.68 7.81
C LYS A 12 -21.00 7.53 7.12
N ASN A 13 -19.91 7.68 7.85
CA ASN A 13 -18.57 7.64 7.29
C ASN A 13 -17.96 6.24 7.48
N ILE A 14 -17.29 5.77 6.44
CA ILE A 14 -16.42 4.59 6.52
C ILE A 14 -15.00 5.09 6.25
N VAL A 15 -14.19 5.10 7.29
CA VAL A 15 -12.80 5.58 7.22
C VAL A 15 -11.87 4.38 7.17
N PHE A 16 -11.04 4.33 6.13
CA PHE A 16 -10.05 3.28 5.91
C PHE A 16 -8.67 3.90 5.68
N ILE A 17 -7.64 3.34 6.31
CA ILE A 17 -6.25 3.73 6.07
C ILE A 17 -5.54 2.61 5.34
N VAL A 18 -5.01 2.88 4.15
CA VAL A 18 -4.24 1.92 3.37
C VAL A 18 -2.79 2.36 3.30
N SER A 19 -1.88 1.59 3.90
CA SER A 19 -0.49 1.98 4.06
C SER A 19 0.48 0.87 3.64
N GLY A 20 1.67 1.27 3.18
CA GLY A 20 2.79 0.37 2.99
C GLY A 20 3.54 0.04 4.29
N ARG A 21 3.18 0.67 5.42
CA ARG A 21 3.81 0.44 6.71
C ARG A 21 3.38 -0.89 7.31
N GLY A 22 4.26 -1.49 8.13
CA GLY A 22 3.97 -2.73 8.86
C GLY A 22 2.86 -2.57 9.91
N ARG A 23 2.20 -3.68 10.25
CA ARG A 23 1.03 -3.72 11.15
C ARG A 23 1.33 -3.17 12.55
N ASP A 24 2.53 -3.37 13.07
CA ASP A 24 2.90 -2.95 14.44
C ASP A 24 2.98 -1.42 14.54
N ASN A 25 3.58 -0.78 13.54
CA ASN A 25 3.66 0.67 13.45
C ASN A 25 2.27 1.30 13.36
N LEU A 26 1.41 0.77 12.48
CA LEU A 26 0.05 1.26 12.32
C LEU A 26 -0.80 1.03 13.57
N SER A 27 -0.70 -0.15 14.19
CA SER A 27 -1.40 -0.47 15.45
C SER A 27 -1.01 0.51 16.55
N LYS A 28 0.29 0.83 16.66
CA LYS A 28 0.81 1.79 17.64
C LYS A 28 0.28 3.20 17.38
N TRP A 29 0.39 3.69 16.14
CA TRP A 29 -0.02 5.06 15.78
C TRP A 29 -1.52 5.29 15.88
N PHE A 30 -2.34 4.29 15.54
CA PHE A 30 -3.80 4.38 15.56
C PHE A 30 -4.44 3.69 16.77
N SER A 31 -3.66 3.42 17.81
CA SER A 31 -4.13 2.80 19.06
C SER A 31 -5.26 3.56 19.75
N LEU A 32 -5.35 4.88 19.54
CA LEU A 32 -6.37 5.76 20.13
C LEU A 32 -7.60 5.98 19.22
N CYS A 33 -7.69 5.27 18.09
CA CYS A 33 -8.82 5.30 17.16
C CYS A 33 -9.60 3.98 17.23
N GLY A 34 -10.75 3.96 17.92
CA GLY A 34 -11.53 2.73 18.12
C GLY A 34 -12.25 2.20 16.88
N GLU A 35 -12.68 3.09 15.97
CA GLU A 35 -13.55 2.71 14.83
C GLU A 35 -12.81 2.72 13.48
N ILE A 36 -11.48 2.79 13.49
CA ILE A 36 -10.71 2.91 12.27
C ILE A 36 -10.36 1.55 11.67
N ARG A 37 -10.52 1.46 10.34
CA ARG A 37 -10.12 0.28 9.56
C ARG A 37 -8.78 0.54 8.91
N ILE A 38 -7.93 -0.47 8.90
CA ILE A 38 -6.53 -0.30 8.48
C ILE A 38 -6.09 -1.47 7.62
N ALA A 39 -5.38 -1.18 6.54
CA ALA A 39 -4.60 -2.11 5.76
C ALA A 39 -3.11 -1.79 5.90
N ALA A 40 -2.31 -2.80 6.26
CA ALA A 40 -0.87 -2.73 6.38
C ALA A 40 -0.20 -3.43 5.21
N GLU A 41 1.07 -3.10 4.95
CA GLU A 41 1.89 -3.74 3.91
C GLU A 41 1.18 -3.80 2.55
N HIS A 42 0.63 -2.66 2.13
CA HIS A 42 -0.09 -2.50 0.85
C HIS A 42 -1.36 -3.34 0.72
N GLY A 43 -1.90 -3.87 1.83
CA GLY A 43 -3.07 -4.72 1.82
C GLY A 43 -2.81 -6.17 2.16
N TYR A 44 -1.58 -6.56 2.50
CA TYR A 44 -1.30 -7.94 2.91
C TYR A 44 -1.99 -8.26 4.23
N TYR A 45 -2.04 -7.29 5.13
CA TYR A 45 -2.87 -7.35 6.33
C TYR A 45 -4.01 -6.37 6.24
N MET A 46 -5.21 -6.80 6.60
CA MET A 46 -6.37 -5.94 6.79
C MET A 46 -6.97 -6.14 8.17
N ARG A 47 -7.49 -5.06 8.74
CA ARG A 47 -8.22 -5.08 10.01
C ARG A 47 -9.46 -4.21 9.90
N TRP A 48 -10.61 -4.87 9.97
CA TRP A 48 -11.93 -4.26 9.74
C TRP A 48 -12.50 -3.48 10.93
N SER A 49 -11.89 -3.59 12.11
CA SER A 49 -12.24 -2.83 13.31
C SER A 49 -11.14 -2.98 14.37
N TYR A 50 -11.07 -2.07 15.36
CA TYR A 50 -10.04 -2.11 16.39
C TYR A 50 -10.05 -3.41 17.21
N ASP A 51 -11.24 -3.95 17.49
CA ASP A 51 -11.49 -5.16 18.28
C ASP A 51 -11.25 -6.46 17.50
N LYS A 52 -10.98 -6.39 16.20
CA LYS A 52 -10.76 -7.56 15.34
C LYS A 52 -9.27 -7.86 15.17
N GLU A 53 -8.98 -9.13 14.94
CA GLU A 53 -7.63 -9.57 14.57
C GLU A 53 -7.28 -9.09 13.15
N TRP A 54 -5.98 -9.07 12.85
CA TRP A 54 -5.50 -8.81 11.50
C TRP A 54 -5.76 -10.04 10.63
N GLU A 55 -6.42 -9.83 9.50
CA GLU A 55 -6.66 -10.82 8.47
C GLU A 55 -5.56 -10.73 7.42
N ILE A 56 -5.06 -11.88 6.95
CA ILE A 56 -4.14 -11.94 5.81
C ILE A 56 -4.99 -11.98 4.54
N CYS A 57 -4.80 -10.99 3.66
CA CYS A 57 -5.50 -10.93 2.40
C CYS A 57 -4.68 -11.58 1.28
N GLY A 58 -5.30 -12.51 0.55
CA GLY A 58 -4.68 -13.30 -0.50
C GLY A 58 -4.41 -14.76 -0.08
N GLN A 59 -3.99 -15.58 -1.04
CA GLN A 59 -3.71 -17.00 -0.81
C GLN A 59 -2.35 -17.37 -1.42
N ASN A 60 -1.69 -18.38 -0.84
CA ASN A 60 -0.47 -19.01 -1.38
C ASN A 60 0.72 -18.06 -1.59
N PHE A 61 1.06 -17.26 -0.58
CA PHE A 61 2.30 -16.48 -0.62
C PHE A 61 3.52 -17.38 -0.45
N ASP A 62 4.32 -17.49 -1.51
CA ASP A 62 5.68 -18.03 -1.43
C ASP A 62 6.63 -16.90 -1.07
N PHE A 63 7.27 -16.97 0.10
CA PHE A 63 8.28 -15.99 0.55
C PHE A 63 9.72 -16.41 0.25
N GLY A 64 9.93 -17.50 -0.50
CA GLY A 64 11.25 -17.94 -0.94
C GLY A 64 12.00 -16.88 -1.75
N TRP A 65 11.28 -15.92 -2.37
CA TRP A 65 11.88 -14.76 -3.03
C TRP A 65 12.65 -13.83 -2.09
N ILE A 66 12.30 -13.76 -0.80
CA ILE A 66 13.02 -12.92 0.16
C ILE A 66 14.48 -13.40 0.27
N GLN A 67 14.70 -14.72 0.29
CA GLN A 67 16.04 -15.32 0.34
C GLN A 67 16.87 -15.05 -0.92
N MET A 68 16.23 -14.73 -2.05
CA MET A 68 16.89 -14.32 -3.29
C MET A 68 17.11 -12.80 -3.37
N ALA A 69 16.15 -12.00 -2.89
CA ALA A 69 16.19 -10.55 -2.96
C ALA A 69 17.12 -9.93 -1.90
N GLU A 70 17.14 -10.47 -0.69
CA GLU A 70 17.90 -9.93 0.44
C GLU A 70 19.42 -9.90 0.17
N PRO A 71 20.06 -10.96 -0.36
CA PRO A 71 21.47 -10.90 -0.72
C PRO A 71 21.76 -9.82 -1.77
N VAL A 72 20.87 -9.66 -2.76
CA VAL A 72 21.02 -8.62 -3.79
C VAL A 72 20.98 -7.23 -3.16
N MET A 73 19.99 -6.96 -2.30
CA MET A 73 19.88 -5.66 -1.62
C MET A 73 21.09 -5.39 -0.71
N LYS A 74 21.59 -6.39 0.02
CA LYS A 74 22.77 -6.26 0.89
C LYS A 74 24.01 -5.79 0.14
N LEU A 75 24.24 -6.28 -1.08
CA LEU A 75 25.38 -5.86 -1.91
C LEU A 75 25.39 -4.33 -2.15
N TYR A 76 24.22 -3.74 -2.41
CA TYR A 76 24.13 -2.30 -2.64
C TYR A 76 24.10 -1.49 -1.35
N ILE A 77 23.65 -2.07 -0.24
CA ILE A 77 23.72 -1.41 1.09
C ILE A 77 25.17 -1.21 1.50
N GLU A 78 26.02 -2.23 1.32
CA GLU A 78 27.46 -2.13 1.57
C GLU A 78 28.13 -1.04 0.71
N ALA A 79 27.62 -0.83 -0.51
CA ALA A 79 28.13 0.18 -1.44
C ALA A 79 27.52 1.57 -1.27
N THR A 80 26.44 1.73 -0.49
CA THR A 80 25.67 2.98 -0.39
C THR A 80 25.62 3.46 1.06
N TYR A 81 26.34 4.55 1.32
CA TYR A 81 26.39 5.16 2.64
C TYR A 81 24.99 5.59 3.12
N ASP A 82 24.72 5.38 4.41
CA ASP A 82 23.47 5.72 5.10
C ASP A 82 22.19 5.10 4.48
N SER A 83 22.35 4.01 3.74
CA SER A 83 21.22 3.22 3.26
C SER A 83 20.88 2.09 4.22
N SER A 84 19.61 1.66 4.22
CA SER A 84 19.14 0.60 5.13
C SER A 84 18.12 -0.30 4.46
N ILE A 85 17.93 -1.50 5.03
CA ILE A 85 16.90 -2.44 4.62
C ILE A 85 15.87 -2.63 5.72
N GLU A 86 14.61 -2.57 5.35
CA GLU A 86 13.46 -2.87 6.19
C GLU A 86 12.82 -4.17 5.68
N THR A 87 12.96 -5.23 6.47
CA THR A 87 12.28 -6.51 6.21
C THR A 87 10.92 -6.49 6.87
N LYS A 88 9.88 -6.73 6.07
CA LYS A 88 8.50 -6.93 6.53
C LYS A 88 8.05 -8.35 6.20
N GLU A 89 6.80 -8.69 6.54
CA GLU A 89 6.29 -10.05 6.31
C GLU A 89 6.06 -10.32 4.80
N SER A 90 5.54 -9.35 4.05
CA SER A 90 5.28 -9.50 2.60
C SER A 90 6.07 -8.57 1.69
N SER A 91 7.04 -7.83 2.24
CA SER A 91 7.84 -6.87 1.47
C SER A 91 9.24 -6.71 2.04
N LEU A 92 10.16 -6.33 1.17
CA LEU A 92 11.53 -5.96 1.50
C LEU A 92 11.80 -4.58 0.90
N VAL A 93 12.17 -3.62 1.73
CA VAL A 93 12.33 -2.22 1.33
C VAL A 93 13.75 -1.76 1.57
N TRP A 94 14.40 -1.25 0.53
CA TRP A 94 15.66 -0.54 0.64
C TRP A 94 15.41 0.97 0.67
N HIS A 95 15.91 1.65 1.70
CA HIS A 95 15.84 3.09 1.87
C HIS A 95 17.18 3.73 1.50
N HIS A 96 17.15 4.75 0.63
CA HIS A 96 18.36 5.35 0.04
C HIS A 96 18.31 6.89 -0.03
N GLN A 97 17.59 7.51 0.91
CA GLN A 97 17.29 8.95 0.92
C GLN A 97 18.53 9.86 0.89
N ASP A 98 19.67 9.34 1.35
CA ASP A 98 20.95 10.07 1.44
C ASP A 98 22.03 9.56 0.47
N ALA A 99 21.65 8.70 -0.50
CA ALA A 99 22.56 8.22 -1.53
C ALA A 99 22.91 9.36 -2.53
N ASN A 100 24.17 9.79 -2.49
CA ASN A 100 24.72 10.93 -3.24
C ASN A 100 24.33 10.93 -4.74
N PRO A 101 23.67 11.98 -5.26
CA PRO A 101 23.26 12.05 -6.68
C PRO A 101 24.40 12.32 -7.68
N GLY A 102 25.65 12.40 -7.22
CA GLY A 102 26.82 12.55 -8.08
C GLY A 102 27.35 11.20 -8.56
N PHE A 103 27.60 11.07 -9.87
CA PHE A 103 28.23 9.98 -10.63
C PHE A 103 27.29 9.08 -11.44
N GLY A 104 27.75 8.76 -12.66
CA GLY A 104 26.96 8.34 -13.83
C GLY A 104 26.28 6.97 -13.80
N SER A 105 26.13 6.35 -12.64
CA SER A 105 25.19 5.27 -12.42
C SER A 105 24.50 5.45 -11.06
N CYS A 106 23.16 5.41 -11.07
CA CYS A 106 22.38 5.53 -9.84
C CYS A 106 22.31 4.12 -9.21
N PRO A 107 22.86 3.88 -8.00
CA PRO A 107 22.79 2.58 -7.33
C PRO A 107 21.36 2.03 -7.26
N ALA A 108 20.37 2.92 -7.11
CA ALA A 108 18.96 2.56 -7.15
C ALA A 108 18.51 2.00 -8.52
N LYS A 109 19.01 2.57 -9.62
CA LYS A 109 18.70 2.05 -10.96
C LYS A 109 19.29 0.65 -11.13
N GLU A 110 20.56 0.48 -10.80
CA GLU A 110 21.26 -0.81 -10.92
C GLU A 110 20.64 -1.88 -10.03
N MET A 111 20.34 -1.57 -8.76
CA MET A 111 19.66 -2.49 -7.85
C MET A 111 18.31 -2.92 -8.41
N PHE A 112 17.51 -1.97 -8.89
CA PHE A 112 16.20 -2.29 -9.45
C PHE A 112 16.32 -3.23 -10.65
N ASP A 113 17.21 -2.92 -11.60
CA ASP A 113 17.40 -3.72 -12.80
C ASP A 113 17.93 -5.13 -12.44
N HIS A 114 18.79 -5.23 -11.43
CA HIS A 114 19.29 -6.51 -10.89
C HIS A 114 18.18 -7.33 -10.20
N LEU A 115 17.36 -6.71 -9.35
CA LEU A 115 16.24 -7.38 -8.69
C LEU A 115 15.19 -7.85 -9.70
N GLU A 116 14.83 -7.04 -10.69
CA GLU A 116 13.93 -7.43 -11.78
C GLU A 116 14.46 -8.66 -12.52
N SER A 117 15.78 -8.71 -12.79
CA SER A 117 16.40 -9.84 -13.47
C SER A 117 16.39 -11.12 -12.62
N VAL A 118 16.77 -11.04 -11.35
CA VAL A 118 16.84 -12.21 -10.44
C VAL A 118 15.45 -12.74 -10.10
N LEU A 119 14.46 -11.85 -10.01
CA LEU A 119 13.10 -12.18 -9.58
C LEU A 119 12.12 -12.33 -10.75
N ALA A 120 12.58 -12.31 -12.00
CA ALA A 120 11.75 -12.36 -13.21
C ALA A 120 10.75 -13.54 -13.25
N ASN A 121 11.11 -14.67 -12.64
CA ASN A 121 10.28 -15.89 -12.59
C ASN A 121 9.54 -16.07 -11.26
N LYS A 122 9.42 -15.01 -10.46
CA LYS A 122 8.76 -15.02 -9.14
C LYS A 122 7.51 -14.15 -9.17
N VAL A 123 6.54 -14.49 -8.34
CA VAL A 123 5.25 -13.81 -8.23
C VAL A 123 5.40 -12.57 -7.33
N VAL A 124 6.31 -11.68 -7.72
CA VAL A 124 6.68 -10.47 -6.98
C VAL A 124 6.77 -9.26 -7.91
N ALA A 125 6.66 -8.07 -7.34
CA ALA A 125 6.82 -6.83 -8.05
C ALA A 125 7.96 -6.02 -7.42
N VAL A 126 8.89 -5.55 -8.24
CA VAL A 126 9.89 -4.57 -7.85
C VAL A 126 9.32 -3.18 -8.17
N LYS A 127 9.29 -2.29 -7.19
CA LYS A 127 8.71 -0.94 -7.32
C LYS A 127 9.72 0.10 -6.87
N ARG A 128 9.78 1.21 -7.62
CA ARG A 128 10.53 2.40 -7.25
C ARG A 128 9.59 3.40 -6.59
N GLY A 129 9.89 3.76 -5.35
CA GLY A 129 9.22 4.86 -4.64
C GLY A 129 10.11 6.09 -4.57
N GLN A 130 9.69 7.09 -3.80
CA GLN A 130 10.55 8.22 -3.50
C GLN A 130 11.61 7.77 -2.49
N PHE A 131 12.88 7.74 -2.93
CA PHE A 131 14.02 7.32 -2.11
C PHE A 131 13.98 5.87 -1.60
N ILE A 132 13.16 5.02 -2.23
CA ILE A 132 13.04 3.62 -1.86
C ILE A 132 12.97 2.71 -3.09
N ILE A 133 13.45 1.48 -2.91
CA ILE A 133 13.13 0.33 -3.77
C ILE A 133 12.44 -0.70 -2.90
N GLU A 134 11.28 -1.17 -3.35
CA GLU A 134 10.49 -2.16 -2.64
C GLU A 134 10.28 -3.38 -3.51
N VAL A 135 10.57 -4.56 -2.97
CA VAL A 135 10.13 -5.84 -3.51
C VAL A 135 8.97 -6.31 -2.67
N LYS A 136 7.84 -6.63 -3.29
CA LYS A 136 6.65 -7.11 -2.60
C LYS A 136 5.98 -8.25 -3.37
N SER A 137 5.24 -9.10 -2.67
CA SER A 137 4.41 -10.12 -3.30
C SER A 137 3.39 -9.50 -4.27
N GLN A 138 3.20 -10.12 -5.44
CA GLN A 138 2.09 -9.77 -6.33
C GLN A 138 0.76 -10.20 -5.71
N GLY A 139 -0.34 -9.59 -6.17
CA GLY A 139 -1.67 -9.83 -5.61
C GLY A 139 -1.99 -8.99 -4.37
N VAL A 140 -1.04 -8.18 -3.89
CA VAL A 140 -1.26 -7.22 -2.81
C VAL A 140 -0.98 -5.80 -3.30
N SER A 141 -2.04 -4.98 -3.35
CA SER A 141 -1.91 -3.57 -3.68
C SER A 141 -2.97 -2.72 -2.98
N LYS A 142 -2.67 -1.42 -2.82
CA LYS A 142 -3.59 -0.48 -2.19
C LYS A 142 -4.89 -0.35 -2.97
N GLY A 143 -4.82 -0.52 -4.30
CA GLY A 143 -6.00 -0.49 -5.14
C GLY A 143 -6.87 -1.74 -4.99
N ILE A 144 -6.28 -2.94 -4.84
CA ILE A 144 -7.04 -4.15 -4.51
C ILE A 144 -7.81 -3.98 -3.20
N VAL A 145 -7.17 -3.41 -2.16
CA VAL A 145 -7.84 -3.09 -0.90
C VAL A 145 -9.01 -2.12 -1.11
N ALA A 146 -8.80 -1.08 -1.93
CA ALA A 146 -9.85 -0.10 -2.19
C ALA A 146 -11.05 -0.72 -2.94
N ASP A 147 -10.80 -1.61 -3.91
CA ASP A 147 -11.85 -2.36 -4.61
C ASP A 147 -12.63 -3.27 -3.65
N GLU A 148 -11.92 -4.01 -2.80
CA GLU A 148 -12.51 -4.91 -1.81
C GLU A 148 -13.40 -4.15 -0.81
N VAL A 149 -12.91 -3.01 -0.29
CA VAL A 149 -13.66 -2.15 0.63
C VAL A 149 -14.91 -1.61 -0.04
N LEU A 150 -14.81 -1.03 -1.23
CA LEU A 150 -15.97 -0.46 -1.94
C LEU A 150 -16.99 -1.54 -2.31
N THR A 151 -16.52 -2.70 -2.77
CA THR A 151 -17.38 -3.83 -3.12
C THR A 151 -18.08 -4.42 -1.89
N SER A 152 -17.38 -4.53 -0.76
CA SER A 152 -17.97 -4.95 0.53
C SER A 152 -19.09 -3.99 0.96
N ILE A 153 -18.86 -2.68 0.87
CA ILE A 153 -19.88 -1.67 1.23
C ILE A 153 -21.11 -1.78 0.30
N ALA A 154 -20.90 -1.98 -0.99
CA ALA A 154 -21.99 -2.13 -1.95
C ALA A 154 -22.79 -3.42 -1.71
N ASN A 155 -22.12 -4.53 -1.37
CA ASN A 155 -22.75 -5.81 -1.05
C ASN A 155 -23.57 -5.77 0.25
N ASP A 156 -23.17 -4.94 1.22
CA ASP A 156 -23.95 -4.65 2.42
C ASP A 156 -25.25 -3.86 2.13
N GLY A 157 -25.53 -3.52 0.87
CA GLY A 157 -26.68 -2.73 0.45
C GLY A 157 -26.58 -1.24 0.81
N ARG A 158 -25.39 -0.78 1.24
CA ARG A 158 -25.16 0.62 1.53
C ARG A 158 -24.89 1.37 0.22
N LYS A 159 -25.51 2.55 0.10
CA LYS A 159 -25.29 3.46 -1.03
C LYS A 159 -24.13 4.39 -0.70
N VAL A 160 -23.10 4.40 -1.55
CA VAL A 160 -21.93 5.27 -1.41
C VAL A 160 -22.11 6.50 -2.27
N ASP A 161 -22.48 7.63 -1.69
CA ASP A 161 -22.72 8.89 -2.42
C ASP A 161 -21.47 9.74 -2.67
N PHE A 162 -20.45 9.55 -1.82
CA PHE A 162 -19.23 10.32 -1.81
C PHE A 162 -18.02 9.43 -1.51
N VAL A 163 -16.95 9.59 -2.30
CA VAL A 163 -15.65 8.96 -2.05
C VAL A 163 -14.55 10.01 -2.07
N LEU A 164 -13.77 10.05 -1.00
CA LEU A 164 -12.56 10.87 -0.86
C LEU A 164 -11.36 9.95 -0.75
N CYS A 165 -10.44 10.03 -1.69
CA CYS A 165 -9.18 9.30 -1.66
C CYS A 165 -7.99 10.28 -1.66
N ILE A 166 -7.04 10.05 -0.74
CA ILE A 166 -5.88 10.92 -0.54
C ILE A 166 -4.62 10.05 -0.53
N GLY A 167 -3.62 10.43 -1.33
CA GLY A 167 -2.31 9.79 -1.40
C GLY A 167 -1.24 10.75 -1.89
N ASP A 168 0.02 10.41 -1.64
CA ASP A 168 1.16 11.32 -1.80
C ASP A 168 2.24 10.80 -2.76
N GLY A 169 2.10 9.57 -3.26
CA GLY A 169 3.12 8.95 -4.10
C GLY A 169 2.57 8.14 -5.26
N ARG A 170 3.48 7.74 -6.16
CA ARG A 170 3.19 6.88 -7.31
C ARG A 170 2.57 5.54 -6.92
N LEU A 171 2.84 5.05 -5.71
CA LEU A 171 2.24 3.82 -5.20
C LEU A 171 0.74 3.96 -4.86
N ASP A 172 0.22 5.18 -4.83
CA ASP A 172 -1.20 5.47 -4.63
C ASP A 172 -1.95 5.67 -5.95
N GLU A 173 -1.26 5.84 -7.08
CA GLU A 173 -1.90 6.07 -8.39
C GLU A 173 -2.83 4.91 -8.77
N GLU A 174 -2.37 3.68 -8.54
CA GLU A 174 -3.16 2.45 -8.73
C GLU A 174 -4.45 2.46 -7.88
N MET A 175 -4.40 3.03 -6.67
CA MET A 175 -5.57 3.13 -5.79
C MET A 175 -6.61 4.11 -6.35
N PHE A 176 -6.18 5.24 -6.93
CA PHE A 176 -7.11 6.19 -7.53
C PHE A 176 -7.80 5.62 -8.77
N GLU A 177 -7.02 4.99 -9.66
CA GLU A 177 -7.55 4.36 -10.88
C GLU A 177 -8.58 3.27 -10.56
N ILE A 178 -8.27 2.40 -9.60
CA ILE A 178 -9.17 1.31 -9.22
C ILE A 178 -10.45 1.86 -8.58
N ILE A 179 -10.35 2.86 -7.69
CA ILE A 179 -11.54 3.49 -7.10
C ILE A 179 -12.48 4.05 -8.18
N GLU A 180 -11.94 4.74 -9.19
CA GLU A 180 -12.74 5.29 -10.29
C GLU A 180 -13.46 4.18 -11.08
N ASN A 181 -12.73 3.13 -11.45
CA ASN A 181 -13.28 1.98 -12.17
C ASN A 181 -14.37 1.25 -11.35
N THR A 182 -14.10 0.99 -10.07
CA THR A 182 -15.03 0.29 -9.17
C THR A 182 -16.28 1.12 -8.92
N MET A 183 -16.15 2.44 -8.74
CA MET A 183 -17.30 3.32 -8.57
C MET A 183 -18.16 3.40 -9.83
N SER A 184 -17.57 3.42 -11.02
CA SER A 184 -18.30 3.35 -12.29
C SER A 184 -19.11 2.04 -12.39
N ARG A 185 -18.47 0.92 -12.02
CA ARG A 185 -19.12 -0.40 -11.95
C ARG A 185 -20.28 -0.41 -10.97
N ILE A 186 -20.09 0.09 -9.74
CA ILE A 186 -21.14 0.16 -8.71
C ILE A 186 -22.28 1.10 -9.15
N ALA A 187 -21.97 2.25 -9.74
CA ALA A 187 -22.97 3.21 -10.21
C ALA A 187 -23.87 2.62 -11.30
N SER A 188 -23.30 1.85 -12.24
CA SER A 188 -24.08 1.14 -13.26
C SER A 188 -25.02 0.09 -12.67
N LEU A 189 -24.64 -0.54 -11.55
CA LEU A 189 -25.45 -1.54 -10.85
C LEU A 189 -26.52 -0.90 -9.94
N GLN A 190 -26.26 0.30 -9.40
CA GLN A 190 -27.12 0.98 -8.43
C GLN A 190 -27.94 2.16 -9.01
N CYS A 191 -27.82 2.48 -10.31
CA CYS A 191 -28.51 3.59 -11.00
C CYS A 191 -28.42 4.95 -10.27
N ASN A 192 -27.22 5.40 -9.89
CA ASN A 192 -27.03 6.64 -9.12
C ASN A 192 -25.89 7.52 -9.66
N ASN A 193 -26.00 8.84 -9.45
CA ASN A 193 -24.92 9.81 -9.65
C ASN A 193 -24.12 9.98 -8.35
N PHE A 194 -22.78 9.94 -8.45
CA PHE A 194 -21.86 10.04 -7.31
C PHE A 194 -20.77 11.09 -7.55
N CYS A 195 -20.22 11.65 -6.47
CA CYS A 195 -19.11 12.59 -6.52
C CYS A 195 -17.81 11.91 -6.08
N LEU A 196 -16.88 11.70 -7.01
CA LEU A 196 -15.53 11.19 -6.73
C LEU A 196 -14.55 12.36 -6.69
N HIS A 197 -13.75 12.44 -5.61
CA HIS A 197 -12.64 13.39 -5.51
C HIS A 197 -11.37 12.64 -5.14
N SER A 198 -10.39 12.63 -6.05
CA SER A 198 -9.02 12.17 -5.81
C SER A 198 -8.09 13.36 -5.66
N TRP A 199 -7.20 13.31 -4.67
CA TRP A 199 -6.18 14.34 -4.47
C TRP A 199 -4.80 13.68 -4.47
N THR A 200 -4.01 14.00 -5.50
CA THR A 200 -2.58 13.75 -5.53
C THR A 200 -1.84 15.03 -5.18
N LYS A 201 -0.89 14.94 -4.25
CA LYS A 201 0.09 16.03 -4.11
C LYS A 201 1.10 15.87 -5.24
N THR A 202 0.87 16.55 -6.37
CA THR A 202 1.87 16.68 -7.43
C THR A 202 3.13 17.29 -6.82
N LYS A 203 4.24 16.55 -6.86
CA LYS A 203 5.56 17.10 -6.57
C LYS A 203 6.06 17.91 -7.76
#